data_AF-A0A833HPT5-F1
#
_entry.id   AF-A0A833HPT5-F1
#
_cell.length_a   1.000
_cell.length_b   1.000
_cell.length_c   1.000
_cell.angle_alpha   90.00
_cell.angle_beta   90.00
_cell.angle_gamma   90.00
#
_symmetry.space_group_name_H-M   'P 1'
#
loop_
_entity.id
_entity.type
_entity.pdbx_description
1 polymer ?
#
loop_
_entity_poly.entity_id
_entity_poly.type
_entity_poly.pdbx_seq_one_letter_code
_entity_poly.pdbx_strand_id
1 'polypeptide(L)'
;MLGLTLEGGGAKGAYHIGAWRAFRELGIEFDGITGTSVGALNGALMIQDDFDTAWDIWYNINPGDVMKVDEKTIELIGEYQITTEHLNILYDEFKRVIKGSGIDITPLELMIKRNLKEDKLRSSKKDFGFVTVCLTDRKPLEIFKEDVPYGKMAEYLMASANLPIFKGKKIEGKSFLDGGFYDNLPMEMLYRRGYKKIIAVRVMAMGRVRRLKYDDLEIINIIPNRKLGLMLEFTKERSRTNMALGYLDTMKTLKNLKGNDYYIDYDFQDDEAIEFFKSFNTKTITNLAKILKLNNQKTKEALLMEDIIPRIAKLMNIKKENAYSEILVGMVEHMAAYKNIDPLKIYTIKDLLGQVYHEATNDLQENERKDYEVIEEIFIRLNKEKLLTEALKVIFTTRNAYTVGN
;
A
#
# COMPACT_ATOMS: atom_id res chain seq x y z
N MET A 1 -22.79 -14.14 0.84
CA MET A 1 -22.47 -13.00 -0.03
C MET A 1 -21.17 -12.37 0.44
N LEU A 2 -20.20 -12.18 -0.45
CA LEU A 2 -18.96 -11.46 -0.18
C LEU A 2 -19.03 -10.08 -0.86
N GLY A 3 -18.84 -9.04 -0.06
CA GLY A 3 -18.85 -7.66 -0.52
C GLY A 3 -17.45 -7.10 -0.71
N LEU A 4 -17.28 -6.17 -1.64
CA LEU A 4 -16.08 -5.37 -1.82
C LEU A 4 -16.42 -3.89 -1.71
N THR A 5 -15.70 -3.15 -0.87
CA THR A 5 -15.76 -1.68 -0.91
C THR A 5 -14.42 -1.11 -1.37
N LEU A 6 -14.46 -0.08 -2.21
CA LEU A 6 -13.29 0.61 -2.74
C LEU A 6 -13.26 2.06 -2.26
N GLU A 7 -12.22 2.43 -1.52
CA GLU A 7 -12.08 3.78 -0.94
C GLU A 7 -11.84 4.85 -2.02
N GLY A 8 -12.40 6.06 -1.85
CA GLY A 8 -12.07 7.18 -2.74
C GLY A 8 -10.66 7.72 -2.50
N GLY A 9 -9.98 8.21 -3.55
CA GLY A 9 -8.60 8.72 -3.40
C GLY A 9 -7.85 9.16 -4.67
N GLY A 10 -8.54 9.49 -5.75
CA GLY A 10 -7.92 9.99 -6.99
C GLY A 10 -6.88 9.04 -7.58
N ALA A 11 -5.68 9.53 -7.87
CA ALA A 11 -4.57 8.76 -8.47
C ALA A 11 -4.16 7.51 -7.66
N LYS A 12 -4.48 7.47 -6.37
CA LYS A 12 -4.23 6.29 -5.54
C LYS A 12 -5.08 5.08 -5.95
N GLY A 13 -6.14 5.28 -6.74
CA GLY A 13 -7.01 4.21 -7.24
C GLY A 13 -6.30 3.13 -8.06
N ALA A 14 -5.09 3.39 -8.57
CA ALA A 14 -4.21 2.38 -9.17
C ALA A 14 -4.00 1.16 -8.26
N TYR A 15 -3.97 1.39 -6.94
CA TYR A 15 -3.89 0.34 -5.92
C TYR A 15 -5.06 -0.65 -5.99
N HIS A 16 -6.27 -0.21 -6.33
CA HIS A 16 -7.42 -1.10 -6.49
C HIS A 16 -7.22 -2.11 -7.62
N ILE A 17 -6.52 -1.74 -8.69
CA ILE A 17 -6.30 -2.65 -9.83
C ILE A 17 -5.28 -3.72 -9.48
N GLY A 18 -4.25 -3.36 -8.68
CA GLY A 18 -3.36 -4.31 -8.04
C GLY A 18 -4.10 -5.32 -7.18
N ALA A 19 -4.99 -4.83 -6.30
CA ALA A 19 -5.83 -5.68 -5.47
C ALA A 19 -6.75 -6.58 -6.31
N TRP A 20 -7.35 -6.02 -7.37
CA TRP A 20 -8.19 -6.79 -8.29
C TRP A 20 -7.43 -7.93 -8.97
N ARG A 21 -6.19 -7.68 -9.39
CA ARG A 21 -5.31 -8.74 -9.91
C ARG A 21 -5.14 -9.88 -8.90
N ALA A 22 -4.83 -9.54 -7.64
CA ALA A 22 -4.67 -10.55 -6.58
C ALA A 22 -5.97 -11.33 -6.31
N PHE A 23 -7.12 -10.65 -6.26
CA PHE A 23 -8.42 -11.33 -6.12
C PHE A 23 -8.67 -12.33 -7.24
N ARG A 24 -8.37 -11.96 -8.50
CA ARG A 24 -8.50 -12.85 -9.66
C ARG A 24 -7.57 -14.05 -9.57
N GLU A 25 -6.30 -13.85 -9.22
CA GLU A 25 -5.33 -14.95 -9.03
C GLU A 25 -5.73 -15.91 -7.89
N LEU A 26 -6.41 -15.40 -6.86
CA LEU A 26 -6.93 -16.19 -5.74
C LEU A 26 -8.31 -16.82 -6.00
N GLY A 27 -8.93 -16.54 -7.15
CA GLY A 27 -10.30 -17.01 -7.45
C GLY A 27 -11.37 -16.41 -6.54
N ILE A 28 -11.16 -15.20 -6.01
CA ILE A 28 -12.12 -14.50 -5.16
C ILE A 28 -13.10 -13.72 -6.02
N GLU A 29 -14.37 -14.09 -5.91
CA GLU A 29 -15.49 -13.38 -6.55
C GLU A 29 -16.32 -12.60 -5.53
N PHE A 30 -16.81 -11.43 -5.96
CA PHE A 30 -17.65 -10.56 -5.15
C PHE A 30 -19.07 -10.54 -5.68
N ASP A 31 -20.04 -10.68 -4.77
CA ASP A 31 -21.46 -10.59 -5.08
C ASP A 31 -21.92 -9.12 -5.18
N GLY A 32 -21.19 -8.21 -4.54
CA GLY A 32 -21.51 -6.79 -4.52
C GLY A 32 -20.29 -5.91 -4.36
N ILE A 33 -20.28 -4.78 -5.07
CA ILE A 33 -19.20 -3.80 -5.03
C ILE A 33 -19.78 -2.43 -4.69
N THR A 34 -19.19 -1.75 -3.71
CA THR A 34 -19.44 -0.32 -3.49
C THR A 34 -18.16 0.49 -3.61
N GLY A 35 -18.29 1.77 -3.95
CA GLY A 35 -17.11 2.64 -4.00
C GLY A 35 -17.43 4.12 -4.00
N THR A 36 -16.40 4.91 -3.75
CA THR A 36 -16.49 6.37 -3.74
C THR A 36 -15.47 6.95 -4.70
N SER A 37 -15.82 7.97 -5.49
CA SER A 37 -14.88 8.63 -6.38
C SER A 37 -14.20 7.65 -7.33
N VAL A 38 -12.86 7.62 -7.37
CA VAL A 38 -12.10 6.62 -8.12
C VAL A 38 -12.43 5.17 -7.76
N GLY A 39 -12.86 4.90 -6.51
CA GLY A 39 -13.37 3.59 -6.10
C GLY A 39 -14.65 3.22 -6.82
N ALA A 40 -15.56 4.17 -7.05
CA ALA A 40 -16.75 3.96 -7.88
C ALA A 40 -16.39 3.72 -9.35
N LEU A 41 -15.43 4.49 -9.90
CA LEU A 41 -14.97 4.32 -11.28
C LEU A 41 -14.35 2.94 -11.52
N ASN A 42 -13.43 2.52 -10.65
CA ASN A 42 -12.83 1.18 -10.74
C ASN A 42 -13.86 0.09 -10.43
N GLY A 43 -14.78 0.33 -9.48
CA GLY A 43 -15.89 -0.58 -9.18
C GLY A 43 -16.78 -0.83 -10.40
N ALA A 44 -17.08 0.20 -11.20
CA ALA A 44 -17.83 0.04 -12.44
C ALA A 44 -17.10 -0.87 -13.44
N LEU A 45 -15.77 -0.70 -13.60
CA LEU A 45 -14.93 -1.57 -14.43
C LEU A 45 -14.91 -3.02 -13.91
N MET A 46 -14.95 -3.21 -12.59
CA MET A 46 -15.03 -4.54 -11.97
C MET A 46 -16.39 -5.22 -12.18
N ILE A 47 -17.49 -4.46 -12.09
CA ILE A 47 -18.84 -4.99 -12.29
C ILE A 47 -19.07 -5.40 -13.74
N GLN A 48 -18.51 -4.65 -14.69
CA GLN A 48 -18.51 -5.04 -16.10
C GLN A 48 -17.46 -6.12 -16.41
N ASP A 49 -16.62 -6.55 -15.46
CA ASP A 49 -15.54 -7.55 -15.67
C ASP A 49 -14.62 -7.24 -16.86
N ASP A 50 -14.16 -5.98 -16.97
CA ASP A 50 -13.20 -5.56 -17.99
C ASP A 50 -11.82 -5.27 -17.37
N PHE A 51 -11.16 -6.32 -16.86
CA PHE A 51 -9.86 -6.21 -16.18
C PHE A 51 -8.78 -5.62 -17.07
N ASP A 52 -8.65 -6.10 -18.32
CA ASP A 52 -7.60 -5.63 -19.24
C ASP A 52 -7.71 -4.14 -19.55
N THR A 53 -8.94 -3.64 -19.70
CA THR A 53 -9.19 -2.20 -19.88
C THR A 53 -8.76 -1.41 -18.65
N ALA A 54 -9.10 -1.88 -17.45
CA ALA A 54 -8.69 -1.21 -16.22
C ALA A 54 -7.16 -1.25 -16.04
N TRP A 55 -6.54 -2.38 -16.36
CA TRP A 55 -5.08 -2.55 -16.34
C TRP A 55 -4.41 -1.56 -17.29
N ASP A 56 -4.84 -1.51 -18.54
CA ASP A 56 -4.24 -0.64 -19.56
C ASP A 56 -4.37 0.84 -19.24
N ILE A 57 -5.53 1.26 -18.72
CA ILE A 57 -5.74 2.64 -18.26
C ILE A 57 -4.72 2.99 -17.19
N TRP A 58 -4.66 2.23 -16.11
CA TRP A 58 -3.81 2.57 -14.96
C TRP A 58 -2.33 2.36 -15.25
N TYR A 59 -1.95 1.35 -16.03
CA TYR A 59 -0.56 1.07 -16.37
C TYR A 59 0.07 2.17 -17.25
N ASN A 60 -0.76 2.86 -18.04
CA ASN A 60 -0.33 3.86 -19.01
C ASN A 60 -0.77 5.29 -18.69
N ILE A 61 -1.49 5.52 -17.59
CA ILE A 61 -2.06 6.81 -17.21
C ILE A 61 -1.00 7.91 -17.10
N ASN A 62 -1.36 9.10 -17.57
CA ASN A 62 -0.62 10.34 -17.40
C ASN A 62 -1.57 11.44 -16.92
N PRO A 63 -1.04 12.57 -16.40
CA PRO A 63 -1.87 13.69 -15.97
C PRO A 63 -2.83 14.19 -17.06
N GLY A 64 -2.38 14.24 -18.33
CA GLY A 64 -3.16 14.69 -19.47
C GLY A 64 -4.37 13.81 -19.83
N ASP A 65 -4.37 12.54 -19.41
CA ASP A 65 -5.49 11.62 -19.62
C ASP A 65 -6.68 11.93 -18.68
N VAL A 66 -6.40 12.62 -17.57
CA VAL A 66 -7.38 12.94 -16.52
C VAL A 66 -7.79 14.41 -16.58
N MET A 67 -6.81 15.31 -16.75
CA MET A 67 -7.01 16.75 -16.64
C MET A 67 -6.18 17.50 -17.67
N LYS A 68 -6.71 18.61 -18.17
CA LYS A 68 -5.93 19.55 -18.97
C LYS A 68 -5.03 20.34 -18.02
N VAL A 69 -3.76 19.96 -17.98
CA VAL A 69 -2.72 20.64 -17.21
C VAL A 69 -2.04 21.69 -18.07
N ASP A 70 -2.01 22.94 -17.61
CA ASP A 70 -1.03 23.93 -18.05
C ASP A 70 0.13 23.98 -17.05
N GLU A 71 1.25 24.62 -17.41
CA GLU A 71 2.45 24.69 -16.57
C GLU A 71 2.14 25.26 -15.17
N LYS A 72 1.28 26.28 -15.10
CA LYS A 72 0.87 26.91 -13.83
C LYS A 72 0.09 25.96 -12.92
N THR A 73 -0.79 25.14 -13.50
CA THR A 73 -1.53 24.12 -12.75
C THR A 73 -0.61 23.04 -12.20
N ILE A 74 0.43 22.66 -12.95
CA ILE A 74 1.44 21.69 -12.50
C ILE A 74 2.24 22.25 -11.32
N GLU A 75 2.70 23.50 -11.43
CA GLU A 75 3.40 24.20 -10.34
C GLU A 75 2.54 24.26 -9.07
N LEU A 76 1.27 24.66 -9.18
CA LEU A 76 0.34 24.69 -8.04
C LEU A 76 0.10 23.32 -7.39
N ILE A 77 -0.05 22.27 -8.20
CA ILE A 77 -0.21 20.90 -7.69
C ILE A 77 1.05 20.46 -6.93
N GLY A 78 2.23 20.81 -7.45
CA GLY A 78 3.54 20.50 -6.86
C GLY A 78 3.85 21.28 -5.58
N GLU A 79 3.66 22.61 -5.59
CA GLU A 79 3.98 23.52 -4.48
C GLU A 79 3.17 23.21 -3.22
N TYR A 80 1.87 22.96 -3.36
CA TYR A 80 0.99 22.72 -2.22
C TYR A 80 0.95 21.24 -1.80
N GLN A 81 1.73 20.38 -2.48
CA GLN A 81 1.76 18.92 -2.31
C GLN A 81 0.35 18.32 -2.12
N ILE A 82 -0.67 18.88 -2.79
CA ILE A 82 -2.10 18.82 -2.43
C ILE A 82 -2.37 17.89 -1.23
N THR A 83 -2.01 18.41 -0.06
CA THR A 83 -2.29 17.75 1.21
C THR A 83 -3.55 18.38 1.79
N THR A 84 -4.10 17.62 2.72
CA THR A 84 -5.44 17.71 3.26
C THR A 84 -5.71 18.97 4.08
N GLU A 85 -4.67 19.58 4.63
CA GLU A 85 -4.76 20.81 5.44
C GLU A 85 -4.99 22.05 4.58
N HIS A 86 -4.71 21.97 3.27
CA HIS A 86 -4.74 23.12 2.39
C HIS A 86 -5.89 23.09 1.37
N LEU A 87 -6.79 22.10 1.35
CA LEU A 87 -7.83 22.00 0.30
C LEU A 87 -8.78 23.22 0.24
N ASN A 88 -9.13 23.82 1.38
CA ASN A 88 -9.93 25.05 1.42
C ASN A 88 -9.12 26.27 0.95
N ILE A 89 -7.82 26.32 1.29
CA ILE A 89 -6.89 27.38 0.86
C ILE A 89 -6.62 27.27 -0.65
N LEU A 90 -6.44 26.04 -1.14
CA LEU A 90 -6.32 25.67 -2.54
C LEU A 90 -7.57 26.05 -3.32
N TYR A 91 -8.78 25.92 -2.78
CA TYR A 91 -9.98 26.36 -3.48
C TYR A 91 -9.98 27.87 -3.77
N ASP A 92 -9.59 28.68 -2.78
CA ASP A 92 -9.50 30.13 -2.93
C ASP A 92 -8.32 30.54 -3.84
N GLU A 93 -7.17 29.87 -3.73
CA GLU A 93 -6.01 30.10 -4.58
C GLU A 93 -6.22 29.61 -6.03
N PHE A 94 -6.86 28.46 -6.26
CA PHE A 94 -7.23 28.00 -7.61
C PHE A 94 -8.21 28.96 -8.28
N LYS A 95 -9.17 29.52 -7.52
CA LYS A 95 -10.07 30.57 -8.03
C LYS A 95 -9.31 31.83 -8.44
N ARG A 96 -8.29 32.21 -7.68
CA ARG A 96 -7.44 33.39 -7.94
C ARG A 96 -6.54 33.19 -9.14
N VAL A 97 -5.88 32.03 -9.26
CA VAL A 97 -4.89 31.76 -10.31
C VAL A 97 -5.53 31.31 -11.63
N ILE A 98 -6.55 30.46 -11.60
CA ILE A 98 -7.21 29.91 -12.79
C ILE A 98 -8.52 30.64 -13.09
N LYS A 99 -8.47 31.95 -13.37
CA LYS A 99 -9.59 32.82 -13.85
C LYS A 99 -11.01 32.29 -13.54
N GLY A 100 -11.29 31.92 -12.29
CA GLY A 100 -12.58 31.39 -11.82
C GLY A 100 -13.11 30.06 -12.40
N SER A 101 -12.34 29.24 -13.12
CA SER A 101 -12.90 28.07 -13.84
C SER A 101 -12.60 26.69 -13.24
N GLY A 102 -11.64 26.53 -12.31
CA GLY A 102 -11.19 25.22 -11.82
C GLY A 102 -10.45 24.38 -12.88
N ILE A 103 -9.94 23.21 -12.50
CA ILE A 103 -9.24 22.30 -13.41
C ILE A 103 -10.22 21.68 -14.42
N ASP A 104 -9.90 21.75 -15.71
CA ASP A 104 -10.70 21.12 -16.78
C ASP A 104 -10.43 19.61 -16.84
N ILE A 105 -11.42 18.83 -16.41
CA ILE A 105 -11.41 17.36 -16.37
C ILE A 105 -12.18 16.73 -17.53
N THR A 106 -12.36 17.45 -18.64
CA THR A 106 -12.93 16.88 -19.88
C THR A 106 -12.24 15.57 -20.30
N PRO A 107 -10.89 15.43 -20.19
CA PRO A 107 -10.23 14.14 -20.50
C PRO A 107 -10.77 12.97 -19.67
N LEU A 108 -10.92 13.15 -18.35
CA LEU A 108 -11.53 12.14 -17.47
C LEU A 108 -12.97 11.80 -17.86
N GLU A 109 -13.80 12.81 -18.17
CA GLU A 109 -15.18 12.58 -18.62
C GLU A 109 -15.22 11.71 -19.89
N LEU A 110 -14.37 12.02 -20.87
CA LEU A 110 -14.27 11.24 -22.10
C LEU A 110 -13.75 9.83 -21.84
N MET A 111 -12.78 9.67 -20.93
CA MET A 111 -12.26 8.37 -20.53
C MET A 111 -13.34 7.51 -19.87
N ILE A 112 -14.15 8.06 -18.97
CA ILE A 112 -15.28 7.33 -18.36
C ILE A 112 -16.27 6.91 -19.44
N LYS A 113 -16.71 7.84 -20.29
CA LYS A 113 -17.68 7.56 -21.36
C LYS A 113 -17.20 6.51 -22.36
N ARG A 114 -15.91 6.52 -22.70
CA ARG A 114 -15.33 5.57 -23.67
C ARG A 114 -15.28 4.14 -23.13
N ASN A 115 -15.02 3.98 -21.83
CA ASN A 115 -14.74 2.66 -21.24
C ASN A 115 -15.95 2.07 -20.50
N LEU A 116 -16.95 2.89 -20.15
CA LEU A 116 -18.16 2.43 -19.49
C LEU A 116 -19.11 1.74 -20.48
N LYS A 117 -19.39 0.46 -20.24
CA LYS A 117 -20.39 -0.32 -20.99
C LYS A 117 -21.64 -0.46 -20.13
N GLU A 118 -22.54 0.52 -20.17
CA GLU A 118 -23.70 0.59 -19.26
C GLU A 118 -24.57 -0.68 -19.30
N ASP A 119 -24.82 -1.25 -20.48
CA ASP A 119 -25.57 -2.51 -20.63
C ASP A 119 -24.88 -3.70 -19.95
N LYS A 120 -23.55 -3.81 -20.06
CA LYS A 120 -22.75 -4.85 -19.40
C LYS A 120 -22.81 -4.69 -17.88
N LEU A 121 -22.71 -3.44 -17.39
CA LEU A 121 -22.78 -3.13 -15.96
C LEU A 121 -24.16 -3.46 -15.39
N ARG A 122 -25.23 -3.10 -16.10
CA ARG A 122 -26.61 -3.35 -15.66
C ARG A 122 -27.00 -4.82 -15.73
N SER A 123 -26.54 -5.57 -16.74
CA SER A 123 -26.82 -7.00 -16.88
C SER A 123 -26.09 -7.89 -15.87
N SER A 124 -25.01 -7.40 -15.24
CA SER A 124 -24.35 -8.09 -14.14
C SER A 124 -25.34 -8.39 -13.01
N LYS A 125 -25.29 -9.59 -12.42
CA LYS A 125 -26.11 -9.94 -11.25
C LYS A 125 -25.57 -9.35 -9.95
N LYS A 126 -24.36 -8.80 -9.98
CA LYS A 126 -23.69 -8.24 -8.81
C LYS A 126 -24.31 -6.92 -8.38
N ASP A 127 -24.42 -6.67 -7.09
CA ASP A 127 -24.80 -5.36 -6.58
C ASP A 127 -23.70 -4.35 -6.92
N PHE A 128 -24.10 -3.15 -7.34
CA PHE A 128 -23.16 -2.05 -7.54
C PHE A 128 -23.72 -0.77 -6.96
N GLY A 129 -22.99 -0.17 -6.04
CA GLY A 129 -23.37 1.10 -5.43
C GLY A 129 -22.23 2.08 -5.29
N PHE A 130 -22.56 3.36 -5.18
CA PHE A 130 -21.59 4.42 -4.96
C PHE A 130 -22.23 5.61 -4.29
N VAL A 131 -21.40 6.54 -3.81
CA VAL A 131 -21.87 7.74 -3.13
C VAL A 131 -21.49 9.03 -3.85
N THR A 132 -22.32 10.04 -3.72
CA THR A 132 -22.04 11.43 -4.11
C THR A 132 -22.79 12.36 -3.15
N VAL A 133 -22.49 13.66 -3.18
CA VAL A 133 -23.22 14.66 -2.40
C VAL A 133 -23.89 15.64 -3.35
N CYS A 134 -25.23 15.71 -3.31
CA CYS A 134 -25.97 16.71 -4.07
C CYS A 134 -25.95 18.04 -3.31
N LEU A 135 -25.20 19.02 -3.83
CA LEU A 135 -25.08 20.34 -3.22
C LEU A 135 -26.35 21.17 -3.36
N THR A 136 -27.07 21.01 -4.48
CA THR A 136 -28.36 21.70 -4.71
C THR A 136 -29.41 21.27 -3.69
N ASP A 137 -29.52 19.97 -3.45
CA ASP A 137 -30.50 19.40 -2.51
C ASP A 137 -29.95 19.32 -1.07
N ARG A 138 -28.68 19.69 -0.86
CA ARG A 138 -27.95 19.64 0.43
C ARG A 138 -28.02 18.28 1.13
N LYS A 139 -27.95 17.19 0.38
CA LYS A 139 -28.02 15.83 0.92
C LYS A 139 -26.99 14.89 0.30
N PRO A 140 -26.45 13.93 1.07
CA PRO A 140 -25.72 12.81 0.51
C PRO A 140 -26.67 11.91 -0.28
N LEU A 141 -26.12 11.25 -1.30
CA LEU A 141 -26.81 10.25 -2.09
C LEU A 141 -25.98 8.97 -2.04
N GLU A 142 -26.59 7.90 -1.54
CA GLU A 142 -26.13 6.52 -1.70
C GLU A 142 -26.95 5.92 -2.84
N ILE A 143 -26.29 5.52 -3.91
CA ILE A 143 -26.94 5.22 -5.19
C ILE A 143 -26.53 3.81 -5.60
N PHE A 144 -27.50 2.94 -5.88
CA PHE A 144 -27.24 1.67 -6.54
C PHE A 144 -27.51 1.78 -8.05
N LYS A 145 -26.96 0.85 -8.84
CA LYS A 145 -27.04 0.92 -10.31
C LYS A 145 -28.48 0.99 -10.84
N GLU A 146 -29.43 0.38 -10.16
CA GLU A 146 -30.87 0.41 -10.47
C GLU A 146 -31.52 1.78 -10.21
N ASP A 147 -30.94 2.59 -9.34
CA ASP A 147 -31.43 3.94 -9.04
C ASP A 147 -31.01 4.96 -10.11
N VAL A 148 -29.99 4.62 -10.91
CA VAL A 148 -29.46 5.50 -11.95
C VAL A 148 -30.33 5.39 -13.21
N PRO A 149 -30.83 6.50 -13.79
CA PRO A 149 -31.53 6.48 -15.07
C PRO A 149 -30.67 5.87 -16.19
N TYR A 150 -31.30 5.17 -17.12
CA TYR A 150 -30.59 4.57 -18.25
C TYR A 150 -29.91 5.65 -19.12
N GLY A 151 -28.66 5.41 -19.51
CA GLY A 151 -27.83 6.35 -20.27
C GLY A 151 -27.17 7.43 -19.41
N LYS A 152 -27.39 7.42 -18.09
CA LYS A 152 -26.85 8.43 -17.15
C LYS A 152 -25.73 7.90 -16.25
N MET A 153 -25.34 6.63 -16.38
CA MET A 153 -24.35 6.03 -15.49
C MET A 153 -23.01 6.77 -15.48
N ALA A 154 -22.52 7.19 -16.65
CA ALA A 154 -21.28 7.97 -16.73
C ALA A 154 -21.38 9.32 -16.00
N GLU A 155 -22.53 10.00 -16.09
CA GLU A 155 -22.74 11.31 -15.43
C GLU A 155 -22.76 11.14 -13.90
N TYR A 156 -23.43 10.11 -13.39
CA TYR A 156 -23.51 9.84 -11.95
C TYR A 156 -22.18 9.36 -11.37
N LEU A 157 -21.44 8.52 -12.10
CA LEU A 157 -20.07 8.15 -11.73
C LEU A 157 -19.14 9.36 -11.72
N MET A 158 -19.28 10.27 -12.68
CA MET A 158 -18.56 11.55 -12.70
C MET A 158 -18.90 12.42 -11.49
N ALA A 159 -20.17 12.45 -11.06
CA ALA A 159 -20.60 13.16 -9.85
C ALA A 159 -19.91 12.63 -8.59
N SER A 160 -19.74 11.31 -8.49
CA SER A 160 -19.05 10.66 -7.37
C SER A 160 -17.57 11.06 -7.28
N ALA A 161 -16.94 11.45 -8.39
CA ALA A 161 -15.53 11.82 -8.50
C ALA A 161 -15.29 13.34 -8.65
N ASN A 162 -16.30 14.18 -8.37
CA ASN A 162 -16.21 15.62 -8.63
C ASN A 162 -15.60 16.40 -7.44
N LEU A 163 -14.28 16.64 -7.48
CA LEU A 163 -13.57 17.41 -6.45
C LEU A 163 -13.82 18.94 -6.54
N PRO A 164 -13.77 19.68 -5.41
CA PRO A 164 -14.00 21.13 -5.40
C PRO A 164 -13.09 21.97 -6.31
N ILE A 165 -11.87 21.48 -6.56
CA ILE A 165 -10.86 22.13 -7.41
C ILE A 165 -11.18 22.00 -8.91
N PHE A 166 -12.10 21.11 -9.28
CA PHE A 166 -12.47 20.87 -10.66
C PHE A 166 -13.49 21.88 -11.17
N LYS A 167 -13.50 22.07 -12.48
CA LYS A 167 -14.52 22.88 -13.15
C LYS A 167 -15.90 22.27 -12.93
N GLY A 168 -16.72 22.95 -12.14
CA GLY A 168 -18.06 22.47 -11.78
C GLY A 168 -18.95 22.29 -13.01
N LYS A 169 -19.53 21.09 -13.15
CA LYS A 169 -20.56 20.76 -14.14
C LYS A 169 -21.86 20.42 -13.44
N LYS A 170 -22.98 20.87 -14.00
CA LYS A 170 -24.31 20.50 -13.52
C LYS A 170 -24.79 19.24 -14.24
N ILE A 171 -25.34 18.30 -13.49
CA ILE A 171 -26.03 17.12 -14.01
C ILE A 171 -27.51 17.38 -13.77
N GLU A 172 -28.29 17.45 -14.84
CA GLU A 172 -29.73 17.74 -14.78
C GLU A 172 -30.06 19.01 -13.96
N GLY A 173 -29.23 20.05 -14.12
CA GLY A 173 -29.38 21.33 -13.42
C GLY A 173 -28.92 21.34 -11.96
N LYS A 174 -28.54 20.17 -11.40
CA LYS A 174 -28.04 20.03 -10.02
C LYS A 174 -26.52 20.01 -9.97
N SER A 175 -25.97 20.54 -8.88
CA SER A 175 -24.53 20.51 -8.59
C SER A 175 -24.21 19.38 -7.63
N PHE A 176 -23.11 18.68 -7.89
CA PHE A 176 -22.65 17.52 -7.12
C PHE A 176 -21.23 17.70 -6.63
N LEU A 177 -20.90 16.99 -5.57
CA LEU A 177 -19.58 16.91 -4.96
C LEU A 177 -19.21 15.44 -4.76
N ASP A 178 -17.90 15.17 -4.79
CA ASP A 178 -17.32 13.87 -4.51
C ASP A 178 -17.91 13.23 -3.25
N GLY A 179 -18.20 11.93 -3.32
CA GLY A 179 -18.81 11.19 -2.22
C GLY A 179 -17.94 11.09 -0.97
N GLY A 180 -16.63 11.30 -1.09
CA GLY A 180 -15.66 11.19 0.01
C GLY A 180 -15.90 12.22 1.12
N PHE A 181 -16.63 13.30 0.82
CA PHE A 181 -17.07 14.29 1.80
C PHE A 181 -18.23 13.79 2.70
N TYR A 182 -18.87 12.69 2.33
CA TYR A 182 -19.92 12.03 3.10
C TYR A 182 -19.45 10.67 3.65
N ASP A 183 -19.10 9.75 2.74
CA ASP A 183 -18.62 8.40 3.08
C ASP A 183 -17.59 7.92 2.04
N ASN A 184 -16.31 7.97 2.42
CA ASN A 184 -15.22 7.59 1.54
C ASN A 184 -15.03 6.07 1.44
N LEU A 185 -15.71 5.29 2.30
CA LEU A 185 -15.62 3.83 2.34
C LEU A 185 -17.02 3.25 2.62
N PRO A 186 -17.92 3.24 1.62
CA PRO A 186 -19.36 3.02 1.79
C PRO A 186 -19.74 1.54 2.00
N MET A 187 -19.19 0.94 3.06
CA MET A 187 -19.45 -0.45 3.47
C MET A 187 -20.88 -0.66 3.95
N GLU A 188 -21.47 0.38 4.57
CA GLU A 188 -22.80 0.25 5.18
C GLU A 188 -23.88 -0.01 4.13
N MET A 189 -23.66 0.48 2.89
CA MET A 189 -24.53 0.21 1.75
C MET A 189 -24.64 -1.31 1.48
N LEU A 190 -23.51 -2.02 1.47
CA LEU A 190 -23.49 -3.48 1.32
C LEU A 190 -24.07 -4.16 2.56
N TYR A 191 -23.71 -3.72 3.77
CA TYR A 191 -24.25 -4.31 4.99
C TYR A 191 -25.79 -4.27 5.03
N ARG A 192 -26.40 -3.14 4.63
CA ARG A 192 -27.86 -2.99 4.53
C ARG A 192 -28.51 -3.90 3.46
N ARG A 193 -27.74 -4.40 2.49
CA ARG A 193 -28.18 -5.45 1.54
C ARG A 193 -27.93 -6.87 2.05
N GLY A 194 -27.52 -7.05 3.31
CA GLY A 194 -27.34 -8.36 3.94
C GLY A 194 -25.94 -8.95 3.80
N TYR A 195 -24.95 -8.16 3.35
CA TYR A 195 -23.56 -8.60 3.29
C TYR A 195 -22.96 -8.61 4.70
N LYS A 196 -22.54 -9.79 5.16
CA LYS A 196 -21.94 -10.00 6.49
C LYS A 196 -20.42 -10.17 6.46
N LYS A 197 -19.84 -10.31 5.27
CA LYS A 197 -18.39 -10.32 5.06
C LYS A 197 -18.05 -9.31 3.97
N ILE A 198 -17.21 -8.33 4.30
CA ILE A 198 -16.81 -7.26 3.39
C ILE A 198 -15.29 -7.16 3.37
N ILE A 199 -14.71 -7.19 2.18
CA ILE A 199 -13.32 -6.78 1.96
C ILE A 199 -13.31 -5.29 1.66
N ALA A 200 -12.53 -4.53 2.43
CA ALA A 200 -12.36 -3.09 2.27
C ALA A 200 -10.96 -2.77 1.75
N VAL A 201 -10.86 -2.31 0.50
CA VAL A 201 -9.59 -1.86 -0.08
C VAL A 201 -9.43 -0.38 0.19
N ARG A 202 -8.49 -0.06 1.07
CA ARG A 202 -8.19 1.30 1.49
C ARG A 202 -7.00 1.85 0.71
N VAL A 203 -7.03 3.14 0.45
CA VAL A 203 -5.92 3.91 -0.12
C VAL A 203 -5.42 5.00 0.84
N MET A 204 -6.01 5.06 2.04
CA MET A 204 -5.65 6.01 3.11
C MET A 204 -5.66 7.45 2.58
N ALA A 205 -6.66 7.74 1.75
CA ALA A 205 -6.91 9.08 1.25
C ALA A 205 -7.83 9.83 2.20
N MET A 206 -7.94 11.13 1.96
CA MET A 206 -8.81 11.97 2.74
C MET A 206 -10.27 11.71 2.42
N GLY A 207 -11.10 11.76 3.45
CA GLY A 207 -12.54 11.61 3.33
C GLY A 207 -13.11 11.11 4.65
N ARG A 208 -14.43 11.14 4.77
CA ARG A 208 -15.11 10.66 5.97
C ARG A 208 -15.27 9.15 5.88
N VAL A 209 -14.57 8.38 6.71
CA VAL A 209 -14.79 6.94 6.80
C VAL A 209 -15.69 6.66 8.00
N ARG A 210 -16.85 6.06 7.75
CA ARG A 210 -17.80 5.71 8.82
C ARG A 210 -17.36 4.42 9.50
N ARG A 211 -17.17 4.46 10.81
CA ARG A 211 -16.86 3.26 11.60
C ARG A 211 -18.13 2.43 11.79
N LEU A 212 -18.13 1.23 11.24
CA LEU A 212 -19.20 0.27 11.48
C LEU A 212 -18.87 -0.59 12.71
N LYS A 213 -19.87 -0.83 13.54
CA LYS A 213 -19.82 -1.70 14.71
C LYS A 213 -21.09 -2.54 14.73
N TYR A 214 -21.09 -3.60 13.94
CA TYR A 214 -22.14 -4.61 13.95
C TYR A 214 -21.50 -5.94 14.33
N ASP A 215 -22.07 -6.63 15.31
CA ASP A 215 -21.47 -7.84 15.89
C ASP A 215 -21.38 -9.00 14.87
N ASP A 216 -22.22 -8.98 13.84
CA ASP A 216 -22.28 -10.00 12.79
C ASP A 216 -21.60 -9.58 11.48
N LEU A 217 -20.84 -8.48 11.47
CA LEU A 217 -20.13 -7.98 10.31
C LEU A 217 -18.62 -8.24 10.41
N GLU A 218 -18.10 -9.10 9.54
CA GLU A 218 -16.67 -9.31 9.32
C GLU A 218 -16.15 -8.32 8.27
N ILE A 219 -15.14 -7.53 8.63
CA ILE A 219 -14.45 -6.60 7.72
C ILE A 219 -12.98 -6.97 7.60
N ILE A 220 -12.56 -7.36 6.40
CA ILE A 220 -11.15 -7.59 6.06
C ILE A 220 -10.61 -6.32 5.42
N ASN A 221 -9.69 -5.63 6.10
CA ASN A 221 -9.10 -4.41 5.57
C ASN A 221 -7.80 -4.74 4.83
N ILE A 222 -7.73 -4.37 3.56
CA ILE A 222 -6.49 -4.32 2.79
C ILE A 222 -6.03 -2.87 2.82
N ILE A 223 -4.91 -2.63 3.50
CA ILE A 223 -4.37 -1.29 3.77
C ILE A 223 -2.98 -1.20 3.17
N PRO A 224 -2.63 -0.06 2.52
CA PRO A 224 -1.31 0.10 1.94
C PRO A 224 -0.23 0.06 3.02
N ASN A 225 0.77 -0.79 2.83
CA ASN A 225 1.92 -0.85 3.73
C ASN A 225 2.91 0.31 3.48
N ARG A 226 2.77 1.02 2.36
CA ARG A 226 3.59 2.18 1.99
C ARG A 226 2.73 3.34 1.51
N LYS A 227 3.29 4.55 1.53
CA LYS A 227 2.60 5.76 1.03
C LYS A 227 2.33 5.65 -0.48
N LEU A 228 1.08 5.87 -0.88
CA LEU A 228 0.63 5.80 -2.27
C LEU A 228 0.81 7.10 -3.10
N GLY A 229 1.56 8.07 -2.59
CA GLY A 229 1.70 9.39 -3.23
C GLY A 229 0.49 10.32 -3.03
N LEU A 230 0.40 11.35 -3.87
CA LEU A 230 -0.63 12.39 -3.78
C LEU A 230 -1.91 12.05 -4.57
N MET A 231 -3.02 12.70 -4.24
CA MET A 231 -4.32 12.44 -4.87
C MET A 231 -4.37 12.79 -6.37
N LEU A 232 -3.56 13.75 -6.83
CA LEU A 232 -3.49 14.17 -8.25
C LEU A 232 -2.20 13.74 -8.96
N GLU A 233 -1.42 12.84 -8.37
CA GLU A 233 -0.14 12.35 -8.93
C GLU A 233 -0.38 11.21 -9.94
N PHE A 234 -0.93 11.53 -11.11
CA PHE A 234 -1.26 10.56 -12.17
C PHE A 234 -0.06 10.18 -13.06
N THR A 235 1.14 10.03 -12.49
CA THR A 235 2.33 9.61 -13.26
C THR A 235 2.31 8.09 -13.47
N LYS A 236 2.86 7.62 -14.61
CA LYS A 236 3.00 6.18 -14.90
C LYS A 236 3.76 5.44 -13.80
N GLU A 237 4.88 6.02 -13.35
CA GLU A 237 5.73 5.43 -12.32
C GLU A 237 4.98 5.23 -11.01
N ARG A 238 4.29 6.29 -10.53
CA ARG A 238 3.48 6.22 -9.31
C ARG A 238 2.34 5.22 -9.45
N SER A 239 1.63 5.26 -10.57
CA SER A 239 0.52 4.35 -10.85
C SER A 239 0.97 2.89 -10.82
N ARG A 240 2.04 2.54 -11.54
CA ARG A 240 2.60 1.16 -11.56
C ARG A 240 3.07 0.71 -10.18
N THR A 241 3.72 1.60 -9.43
CA THR A 241 4.11 1.32 -8.03
C THR A 241 2.88 1.03 -7.17
N ASN A 242 1.83 1.84 -7.28
CA ASN A 242 0.60 1.64 -6.52
C ASN A 242 -0.12 0.35 -6.94
N MET A 243 -0.11 -0.03 -8.22
CA MET A 243 -0.62 -1.32 -8.69
C MET A 243 0.16 -2.50 -8.09
N ALA A 244 1.49 -2.42 -8.05
CA ALA A 244 2.33 -3.45 -7.41
C ALA A 244 2.01 -3.57 -5.91
N LEU A 245 1.93 -2.43 -5.20
CA LEU A 245 1.55 -2.40 -3.79
C LEU A 245 0.16 -2.99 -3.55
N GLY A 246 -0.83 -2.63 -4.37
CA GLY A 246 -2.18 -3.17 -4.27
C GLY A 246 -2.23 -4.69 -4.37
N TYR A 247 -1.43 -5.25 -5.27
CA TYR A 247 -1.28 -6.69 -5.40
C TYR A 247 -0.63 -7.32 -4.16
N LEU A 248 0.52 -6.78 -3.75
CA LEU A 248 1.34 -7.35 -2.67
C LEU A 248 0.66 -7.24 -1.31
N ASP A 249 0.05 -6.09 -1.00
CA ASP A 249 -0.69 -5.88 0.25
C ASP A 249 -1.94 -6.77 0.31
N THR A 250 -2.62 -6.98 -0.82
CA THR A 250 -3.73 -7.94 -0.91
C THR A 250 -3.26 -9.37 -0.66
N MET A 251 -2.15 -9.78 -1.31
CA MET A 251 -1.55 -11.09 -1.06
C MET A 251 -1.11 -11.24 0.39
N LYS A 252 -0.53 -10.21 1.00
CA LYS A 252 -0.14 -10.20 2.41
C LYS A 252 -1.31 -10.43 3.34
N THR A 253 -2.40 -9.68 3.15
CA THR A 253 -3.59 -9.80 3.98
C THR A 253 -4.25 -11.18 3.83
N LEU A 254 -4.36 -11.69 2.60
CA LEU A 254 -5.15 -12.89 2.32
C LEU A 254 -4.37 -14.21 2.45
N LYS A 255 -3.05 -14.19 2.21
CA LYS A 255 -2.16 -15.34 2.42
C LYS A 255 -1.37 -15.28 3.73
N ASN A 256 -1.60 -14.27 4.57
CA ASN A 256 -0.90 -14.08 5.84
C ASN A 256 0.64 -14.01 5.69
N LEU A 257 1.11 -13.35 4.62
CA LEU A 257 2.55 -13.13 4.40
C LEU A 257 3.12 -12.29 5.56
N LYS A 258 4.39 -12.53 5.89
CA LYS A 258 5.12 -11.84 6.96
C LYS A 258 6.00 -10.72 6.42
N GLY A 259 6.68 -10.05 7.34
CA GLY A 259 7.53 -8.89 7.09
C GLY A 259 6.81 -7.58 7.36
N ASN A 260 7.57 -6.54 7.67
CA ASN A 260 7.08 -5.17 7.81
C ASN A 260 7.32 -4.35 6.55
N ASP A 261 8.48 -4.46 5.93
CA ASP A 261 8.87 -3.68 4.75
C ASP A 261 8.86 -4.52 3.46
N TYR A 262 8.94 -5.84 3.61
CA TYR A 262 8.92 -6.86 2.56
C TYR A 262 7.67 -7.75 2.67
N TYR A 263 7.47 -8.57 1.65
CA TYR A 263 6.39 -9.55 1.56
C TYR A 263 6.99 -10.94 1.57
N ILE A 264 6.99 -11.57 2.73
CA ILE A 264 7.70 -12.83 2.93
C ILE A 264 6.67 -13.95 3.06
N ASP A 265 6.66 -14.84 2.07
CA ASP A 265 6.03 -16.14 2.18
C ASP A 265 6.81 -16.97 3.20
N TYR A 266 6.12 -17.25 4.30
CA TYR A 266 6.75 -17.61 5.55
C TYR A 266 6.37 -19.06 5.88
N ASP A 267 7.27 -19.98 5.54
CA ASP A 267 7.16 -21.41 5.83
C ASP A 267 8.10 -21.86 6.97
N PHE A 268 8.72 -20.91 7.66
CA PHE A 268 9.80 -21.19 8.61
C PHE A 268 9.26 -21.45 10.02
N GLN A 269 9.66 -22.55 10.67
CA GLN A 269 9.29 -22.80 12.07
C GLN A 269 10.26 -22.12 13.05
N ASP A 270 9.82 -21.89 14.29
CA ASP A 270 10.67 -21.28 15.32
C ASP A 270 11.93 -22.10 15.62
N ASP A 271 11.83 -23.43 15.49
CA ASP A 271 12.98 -24.34 15.63
C ASP A 271 14.05 -24.06 14.56
N GLU A 272 13.67 -23.77 13.32
CA GLU A 272 14.62 -23.43 12.26
C GLU A 272 15.29 -22.07 12.53
N ALA A 273 14.56 -21.10 13.11
CA ALA A 273 15.15 -19.83 13.51
C ALA A 273 16.15 -20.01 14.67
N ILE A 274 15.83 -20.89 15.62
CA ILE A 274 16.74 -21.26 16.71
C ILE A 274 18.01 -21.92 16.16
N GLU A 275 17.89 -22.85 15.20
CA GLU A 275 19.05 -23.49 14.57
C GLU A 275 19.89 -22.50 13.75
N PHE A 276 19.26 -21.54 13.08
CA PHE A 276 19.96 -20.42 12.46
C PHE A 276 20.82 -19.67 13.48
N PHE A 277 20.27 -19.31 14.64
CA PHE A 277 21.02 -18.61 15.69
C PHE A 277 22.14 -19.47 16.27
N LYS A 278 21.88 -20.73 16.59
CA LYS A 278 22.89 -21.67 17.12
C LYS A 278 24.05 -21.91 16.15
N SER A 279 23.86 -21.67 14.85
CA SER A 279 24.92 -21.78 13.85
C SER A 279 26.03 -20.72 13.99
N PHE A 280 25.84 -19.70 14.84
CA PHE A 280 26.82 -18.63 15.04
C PHE A 280 28.05 -19.16 15.79
N ASN A 281 29.21 -19.06 15.15
CA ASN A 281 30.47 -19.49 15.77
C ASN A 281 30.94 -18.54 16.89
N THR A 282 31.93 -18.98 17.68
CA THR A 282 32.49 -18.24 18.81
C THR A 282 33.02 -16.85 18.44
N LYS A 283 33.59 -16.69 17.23
CA LYS A 283 34.10 -15.40 16.74
C LYS A 283 32.95 -14.43 16.49
N THR A 284 31.88 -14.88 15.82
CA THR A 284 30.64 -14.13 15.60
C THR A 284 30.03 -13.66 16.92
N ILE A 285 29.84 -14.58 17.88
CA ILE A 285 29.25 -14.26 19.19
C ILE A 285 30.10 -13.23 19.96
N THR A 286 31.42 -13.37 19.93
CA THR A 286 32.34 -12.46 20.64
C THR A 286 32.34 -11.06 20.01
N ASN A 287 32.32 -10.97 18.68
CA ASN A 287 32.23 -9.69 17.96
C ASN A 287 30.89 -9.00 18.23
N LEU A 288 29.78 -9.75 18.20
CA LEU A 288 28.45 -9.23 18.53
C LEU A 288 28.40 -8.67 19.96
N ALA A 289 28.95 -9.39 20.94
CA ALA A 289 29.01 -8.93 22.32
C ALA A 289 29.80 -7.61 22.46
N LYS A 290 30.92 -7.46 21.73
CA LYS A 290 31.71 -6.22 21.71
C LYS A 290 30.92 -5.06 21.09
N ILE A 291 30.31 -5.26 19.93
CA ILE A 291 29.50 -4.23 19.24
C ILE A 291 28.31 -3.80 20.11
N LEU A 292 27.58 -4.76 20.67
CA LEU A 292 26.38 -4.52 21.46
C LEU A 292 26.67 -4.08 22.91
N LYS A 293 27.95 -4.00 23.31
CA LYS A 293 28.42 -3.63 24.65
C LYS A 293 27.86 -4.52 25.76
N LEU A 294 27.93 -5.83 25.56
CA LEU A 294 27.43 -6.85 26.49
C LEU A 294 28.59 -7.48 27.29
N ASN A 295 28.30 -7.90 28.53
CA ASN A 295 29.26 -8.57 29.40
C ASN A 295 29.47 -10.03 28.94
N ASN A 296 30.71 -10.51 28.89
CA ASN A 296 31.08 -11.82 28.34
C ASN A 296 31.42 -12.86 29.43
N GLN A 297 30.71 -12.83 30.56
CA GLN A 297 30.93 -13.76 31.69
C GLN A 297 30.09 -15.06 31.59
N LYS A 298 29.10 -15.10 30.70
CA LYS A 298 28.26 -16.28 30.47
C LYS A 298 28.91 -17.26 29.48
N THR A 299 28.36 -18.48 29.39
CA THR A 299 28.64 -19.37 28.25
C THR A 299 28.22 -18.70 26.94
N LYS A 300 28.77 -19.12 25.81
CA LYS A 300 28.51 -18.47 24.51
C LYS A 300 27.06 -18.64 24.08
N GLU A 301 26.47 -19.80 24.36
CA GLU A 301 25.06 -20.10 24.11
C GLU A 301 24.15 -19.22 24.97
N ALA A 302 24.44 -19.09 26.28
CA ALA A 302 23.65 -18.23 27.16
C ALA A 302 23.79 -16.74 26.79
N LEU A 303 25.00 -16.30 26.45
CA LEU A 303 25.25 -14.93 25.97
C LEU A 303 24.47 -14.64 24.67
N LEU A 304 24.43 -15.60 23.75
CA LEU A 304 23.68 -15.48 22.50
C LEU A 304 22.17 -15.38 22.75
N MET A 305 21.61 -16.37 23.46
CA MET A 305 20.16 -16.53 23.61
C MET A 305 19.54 -15.54 24.60
N GLU A 306 20.24 -15.18 25.68
CA GLU A 306 19.69 -14.36 26.75
C GLU A 306 19.99 -12.87 26.60
N ASP A 307 21.09 -12.50 25.93
CA ASP A 307 21.56 -11.12 25.87
C ASP A 307 21.64 -10.57 24.43
N ILE A 308 22.34 -11.26 23.51
CA ILE A 308 22.56 -10.77 22.14
C ILE A 308 21.24 -10.71 21.35
N ILE A 309 20.52 -11.84 21.25
CA ILE A 309 19.28 -11.91 20.47
C ILE A 309 18.21 -10.94 21.04
N PRO A 310 17.95 -10.91 22.36
CA PRO A 310 17.02 -9.94 22.93
C PRO A 310 17.46 -8.47 22.73
N ARG A 311 18.77 -8.20 22.70
CA ARG A 311 19.28 -6.86 22.39
C ARG A 311 19.02 -6.48 20.94
N ILE A 312 19.23 -7.39 19.98
CA ILE A 312 18.93 -7.19 18.56
C ILE A 312 17.41 -6.98 18.37
N ALA A 313 16.57 -7.82 18.98
CA ALA A 313 15.12 -7.65 18.95
C ALA A 313 14.69 -6.26 19.45
N LYS A 314 15.25 -5.82 20.60
CA LYS A 314 15.02 -4.47 21.13
C LYS A 314 15.50 -3.38 20.16
N LEU A 315 16.60 -3.59 19.46
CA LEU A 315 17.10 -2.65 18.45
C LEU A 315 16.11 -2.50 17.27
N MET A 316 15.39 -3.56 16.92
CA MET A 316 14.35 -3.57 15.88
C MET A 316 12.95 -3.17 16.41
N ASN A 317 12.82 -2.85 17.70
CA ASN A 317 11.52 -2.65 18.39
C ASN A 317 10.61 -3.89 18.39
N ILE A 318 11.18 -5.09 18.26
CA ILE A 318 10.46 -6.35 18.43
C ILE A 318 10.39 -6.66 19.92
N LYS A 319 9.20 -7.07 20.41
CA LYS A 319 9.01 -7.38 21.83
C LYS A 319 9.69 -8.70 22.18
N LYS A 320 10.14 -8.84 23.43
CA LYS A 320 10.85 -10.04 23.91
C LYS A 320 9.99 -11.32 23.90
N GLU A 321 8.68 -11.16 23.96
CA GLU A 321 7.69 -12.24 23.91
C GLU A 321 7.38 -12.74 22.49
N ASN A 322 7.99 -12.14 21.48
CA ASN A 322 7.82 -12.54 20.10
C ASN A 322 8.71 -13.74 19.76
N ALA A 323 8.24 -14.53 18.81
CA ALA A 323 8.85 -15.76 18.33
C ALA A 323 10.25 -15.51 17.69
N TYR A 324 11.17 -16.48 17.77
CA TYR A 324 12.54 -16.34 17.22
C TYR A 324 12.52 -16.09 15.71
N SER A 325 11.54 -16.68 15.04
CA SER A 325 11.16 -16.41 13.67
C SER A 325 10.99 -14.92 13.33
N GLU A 326 10.24 -14.17 14.14
CA GLU A 326 9.99 -12.75 13.89
C GLU A 326 11.27 -11.94 14.00
N ILE A 327 12.17 -12.32 14.93
CA ILE A 327 13.49 -11.70 15.07
C ILE A 327 14.31 -11.95 13.81
N LEU A 328 14.34 -13.19 13.32
CA LEU A 328 15.04 -13.53 12.09
C LEU A 328 14.50 -12.75 10.88
N VAL A 329 13.17 -12.70 10.71
CA VAL A 329 12.53 -11.93 9.64
C VAL A 329 12.94 -10.46 9.71
N GLY A 330 12.87 -9.84 10.89
CA GLY A 330 13.28 -8.45 11.07
C GLY A 330 14.76 -8.21 10.73
N MET A 331 15.65 -9.14 11.08
CA MET A 331 17.07 -9.06 10.73
C MET A 331 17.30 -9.12 9.22
N VAL A 332 16.61 -10.04 8.54
CA VAL A 332 16.72 -10.23 7.10
C VAL A 332 16.15 -9.01 6.36
N GLU A 333 14.99 -8.48 6.77
CA GLU A 333 14.41 -7.27 6.17
C GLU A 333 15.32 -6.05 6.33
N HIS A 334 15.87 -5.84 7.53
CA HIS A 334 16.79 -4.73 7.78
C HIS A 334 18.00 -4.79 6.86
N MET A 335 18.57 -5.98 6.69
CA MET A 335 19.73 -6.16 5.81
C MET A 335 19.37 -6.09 4.33
N ALA A 336 18.21 -6.62 3.94
CA ALA A 336 17.72 -6.49 2.57
C ALA A 336 17.54 -5.02 2.19
N ALA A 337 16.95 -4.21 3.09
CA ALA A 337 16.83 -2.77 2.92
C ALA A 337 18.20 -2.07 2.85
N TYR A 338 19.13 -2.41 3.75
CA TYR A 338 20.51 -1.89 3.70
C TYR A 338 21.23 -2.19 2.38
N LYS A 339 20.89 -3.34 1.76
CA LYS A 339 21.44 -3.79 0.48
C LYS A 339 20.65 -3.34 -0.75
N ASN A 340 19.60 -2.54 -0.58
CA ASN A 340 18.71 -2.09 -1.65
C ASN A 340 18.09 -3.24 -2.46
N ILE A 341 17.80 -4.38 -1.82
CA ILE A 341 17.02 -5.45 -2.44
C ILE A 341 15.59 -4.93 -2.70
N ASP A 342 15.01 -5.27 -3.85
CA ASP A 342 13.69 -4.76 -4.25
C ASP A 342 12.60 -5.21 -3.26
N PRO A 343 11.91 -4.30 -2.57
CA PRO A 343 10.86 -4.68 -1.64
C PRO A 343 9.50 -4.97 -2.29
N LEU A 344 9.34 -4.72 -3.59
CA LEU A 344 8.06 -4.86 -4.30
C LEU A 344 7.92 -6.24 -4.96
N LYS A 345 8.31 -7.29 -4.22
CA LYS A 345 8.22 -8.68 -4.64
C LYS A 345 7.90 -9.59 -3.43
N ILE A 346 7.24 -10.71 -3.70
CA ILE A 346 7.07 -11.80 -2.72
C ILE A 346 8.33 -12.67 -2.70
N TYR A 347 8.88 -12.89 -1.52
CA TYR A 347 10.06 -13.72 -1.29
C TYR A 347 9.70 -14.91 -0.41
N THR A 348 10.33 -16.06 -0.62
CA THR A 348 10.50 -16.99 0.51
C THR A 348 11.58 -16.45 1.44
N ILE A 349 11.54 -16.80 2.73
CA ILE A 349 12.60 -16.38 3.66
C ILE A 349 13.98 -16.86 3.21
N LYS A 350 14.07 -18.06 2.63
CA LYS A 350 15.32 -18.65 2.12
C LYS A 350 15.87 -17.84 0.95
N ASP A 351 15.02 -17.43 0.01
CA ASP A 351 15.43 -16.61 -1.13
C ASP A 351 15.95 -15.24 -0.69
N LEU A 352 15.24 -14.57 0.21
CA LEU A 352 15.64 -13.24 0.68
C LEU A 352 16.93 -13.32 1.51
N LEU A 353 17.05 -14.32 2.39
CA LEU A 353 18.26 -14.61 3.14
C LEU A 353 19.45 -14.88 2.20
N GLY A 354 19.25 -15.67 1.15
CA GLY A 354 20.26 -15.97 0.14
C GLY A 354 20.75 -14.71 -0.60
N GLN A 355 19.84 -13.82 -0.98
CA GLN A 355 20.21 -12.54 -1.61
C GLN A 355 20.98 -11.63 -0.64
N VAL A 356 20.57 -11.55 0.63
CA VAL A 356 21.30 -10.80 1.65
C VAL A 356 22.73 -11.33 1.81
N TYR A 357 22.91 -12.66 1.86
CA TYR A 357 24.25 -13.28 1.93
C TYR A 357 25.10 -12.98 0.69
N HIS A 358 24.52 -13.11 -0.51
CA HIS A 358 25.21 -12.80 -1.78
C HIS A 358 25.74 -11.36 -1.79
N GLU A 359 24.87 -10.40 -1.49
CA GLU A 359 25.26 -8.98 -1.44
C GLU A 359 26.25 -8.67 -0.31
N ALA A 360 26.19 -9.39 0.81
CA ALA A 360 27.17 -9.24 1.90
C ALA A 360 28.56 -9.77 1.52
N THR A 361 28.65 -10.82 0.70
CA THR A 361 29.93 -11.36 0.23
C THR A 361 30.60 -10.49 -0.83
N ASN A 362 29.83 -9.79 -1.67
CA ASN A 362 30.39 -8.87 -2.66
C ASN A 362 31.12 -7.69 -1.99
N ASP A 363 30.56 -7.14 -0.90
CA ASP A 363 31.23 -6.09 -0.12
C ASP A 363 32.60 -6.51 0.42
N LEU A 364 32.78 -7.78 0.79
CA LEU A 364 34.06 -8.27 1.29
C LEU A 364 35.10 -8.32 0.17
N GLN A 365 34.71 -8.76 -1.03
CA GLN A 365 35.60 -8.81 -2.20
C GLN A 365 35.97 -7.41 -2.70
N GLU A 366 35.07 -6.42 -2.61
CA GLU A 366 35.39 -5.03 -2.93
C GLU A 366 36.25 -4.35 -1.86
N ASN A 367 36.04 -4.66 -0.58
CA ASN A 367 36.83 -4.09 0.52
C ASN A 367 38.17 -4.80 0.75
N GLU A 368 38.41 -6.01 0.23
CA GLU A 368 39.77 -6.61 0.20
C GLU A 368 40.76 -5.81 -0.69
N ARG A 369 40.32 -4.74 -1.38
CA ARG A 369 41.19 -3.73 -2.01
C ARG A 369 41.51 -2.51 -1.12
N LYS A 370 40.97 -2.44 0.10
CA LYS A 370 41.28 -1.38 1.08
C LYS A 370 41.48 -2.00 2.45
N ASP A 371 42.73 -2.03 2.90
CA ASP A 371 43.18 -2.65 4.14
C ASP A 371 42.24 -2.42 5.34
N TYR A 372 41.99 -3.51 6.06
CA TYR A 372 41.22 -3.54 7.31
C TYR A 372 42.04 -2.96 8.47
N GLU A 373 42.13 -1.63 8.54
CA GLU A 373 42.56 -0.89 9.73
C GLU A 373 41.45 0.09 10.20
N VAL A 374 40.25 -0.39 10.54
CA VAL A 374 39.21 0.52 11.10
C VAL A 374 38.30 -0.12 12.17
N ILE A 375 38.76 -1.13 12.92
CA ILE A 375 37.92 -1.71 13.99
C ILE A 375 38.13 -1.01 15.36
N GLU A 376 39.20 -0.22 15.54
CA GLU A 376 39.46 0.43 16.84
C GLU A 376 38.92 1.86 17.00
N GLU A 377 38.57 2.59 15.93
CA GLU A 377 38.16 4.00 16.04
C GLU A 377 36.64 4.29 15.97
N ILE A 378 35.78 3.32 15.65
CA ILE A 378 34.31 3.55 15.52
C ILE A 378 33.60 3.48 16.89
N PHE A 379 34.19 4.04 17.94
CA PHE A 379 33.69 3.91 19.33
C PHE A 379 32.82 5.08 19.83
N ILE A 380 32.39 5.99 18.95
CA ILE A 380 31.60 7.18 19.36
C ILE A 380 30.16 7.09 18.83
N ARG A 381 29.21 7.06 19.78
CA ARG A 381 27.75 7.28 19.64
C ARG A 381 27.13 6.84 18.31
N LEU A 382 27.07 5.53 18.07
CA LEU A 382 26.20 4.98 17.04
C LEU A 382 24.73 5.21 17.43
N ASN A 383 23.93 5.75 16.52
CA ASN A 383 22.48 5.72 16.67
C ASN A 383 21.98 4.26 16.62
N LYS A 384 20.75 4.05 17.08
CA LYS A 384 20.14 2.72 17.22
C LYS A 384 20.24 1.88 15.94
N GLU A 385 20.02 2.53 14.80
CA GLU A 385 19.99 1.93 13.47
C GLU A 385 21.39 1.52 12.98
N LYS A 386 22.38 2.40 13.08
CA LYS A 386 23.76 2.09 12.70
C LYS A 386 24.33 0.97 13.57
N LEU A 387 24.03 0.96 14.87
CA LEU A 387 24.42 -0.13 15.77
C LEU A 387 23.81 -1.48 15.34
N LEU A 388 22.52 -1.49 14.95
CA LEU A 388 21.86 -2.68 14.43
C LEU A 388 22.54 -3.14 13.14
N THR A 389 22.73 -2.25 12.16
CA THR A 389 23.38 -2.58 10.88
C THR A 389 24.77 -3.20 11.09
N GLU A 390 25.61 -2.62 11.95
CA GLU A 390 26.95 -3.16 12.21
C GLU A 390 26.91 -4.54 12.89
N ALA A 391 25.97 -4.76 13.81
CA ALA A 391 25.77 -6.08 14.41
C ALA A 391 25.32 -7.11 13.35
N LEU A 392 24.37 -6.76 12.48
CA LEU A 392 23.86 -7.66 11.45
C LEU A 392 24.90 -7.94 10.37
N LYS A 393 25.75 -6.97 10.00
CA LYS A 393 26.88 -7.21 9.09
C LYS A 393 27.77 -8.34 9.60
N VAL A 394 28.08 -8.42 10.89
CA VAL A 394 28.87 -9.53 11.45
C VAL A 394 28.17 -10.88 11.25
N ILE A 395 26.84 -10.92 11.37
CA ILE A 395 26.04 -12.14 11.19
C ILE A 395 26.02 -12.59 9.72
N PHE A 396 25.83 -11.67 8.78
CA PHE A 396 25.63 -12.00 7.37
C PHE A 396 26.93 -12.02 6.53
N THR A 397 28.04 -11.48 7.03
CA THR A 397 29.35 -11.57 6.35
C THR A 397 30.16 -12.79 6.80
N THR A 398 29.92 -13.30 8.01
CA THR A 398 30.52 -14.54 8.46
C THR A 398 29.72 -15.70 7.88
N ARG A 399 30.28 -16.49 6.96
CA ARG A 399 29.62 -17.71 6.45
C ARG A 399 29.27 -18.62 7.64
N ASN A 400 28.02 -18.59 8.07
CA ASN A 400 27.49 -19.56 9.02
C ASN A 400 26.99 -20.77 8.23
N ALA A 401 27.09 -21.96 8.83
CA ALA A 401 26.87 -23.25 8.17
C ALA A 401 25.45 -23.46 7.60
N TYR A 402 24.52 -22.53 7.85
CA TYR A 402 23.13 -22.58 7.38
C TYR A 402 22.94 -22.31 5.87
N THR A 403 24.02 -22.10 5.12
CA THR A 403 23.99 -21.74 3.69
C THR A 403 24.23 -22.91 2.74
N VAL A 404 24.08 -24.16 3.18
CA VAL A 404 24.18 -25.31 2.27
C VAL A 404 22.95 -26.20 2.37
N GLY A 405 22.01 -25.95 1.47
CA GLY A 405 20.91 -26.85 1.13
C GLY A 405 20.29 -26.37 -0.18
N ASN A 406 20.82 -26.87 -1.30
CA ASN A 406 20.18 -26.80 -2.61
C ASN A 406 18.80 -27.45 -2.58
#